data_AF-A0A364LKU3-F1
#
_entry.id   AF-A0A364LKU3-F1
#
_cell.length_a   1.000
_cell.length_b   1.000
_cell.length_c   1.000
_cell.angle_alpha   90.00
_cell.angle_beta   90.00
_cell.angle_gamma   90.00
#
_symmetry.space_group_name_H-M   'P 1'
#
loop_
_entity.id
_entity.type
_entity.pdbx_description
1 polymer ?
#
loop_
_entity_poly.entity_id
_entity_poly.type
_entity_poly.pdbx_seq_one_letter_code
_entity_poly.pdbx_strand_id
1 'polypeptide(L)'
;MLRDNKDTSSYSFFRLPRPGSPQHKFIESFPRNSCLALATVPAEGLTLRRIFFCLENPGSKPPSYWETIKNIGFKGLFAGPGSRMSYCLFGNFTTLLGVDYFGSDYRGLFLTTVAKNTILPLFLVSNARQINLNWAQTHQFVVNSIKDPVVHSSFFFRNLVANSCLLPGFMTRDFLYQTMDESNTIAPALGGLVVSLTASTLMNSFLKPMFTGKYTLRVRLAVAIQLPAKLSLSIRELASLGLIFGNTSPKKNLSSEAVETHAPEANSNREFSK
;
A
#
# COMPACT_ATOMS: atom_id res chain seq x y z
N MET A 1 0.61 -29.54 -33.99
CA MET A 1 0.03 -29.26 -32.65
C MET A 1 1.08 -29.59 -31.59
N LEU A 2 1.95 -28.64 -31.27
CA LEU A 2 2.87 -28.76 -30.14
C LEU A 2 2.13 -28.26 -28.90
N ARG A 3 1.93 -29.16 -27.94
CA ARG A 3 1.42 -28.82 -26.61
C ARG A 3 2.54 -28.11 -25.86
N ASP A 4 2.42 -26.80 -25.70
CA ASP A 4 3.24 -26.09 -24.73
C ASP A 4 2.92 -26.60 -23.33
N ASN A 5 3.96 -27.11 -22.68
CA ASN A 5 3.95 -27.47 -21.28
C ASN A 5 3.52 -26.26 -20.46
N LYS A 6 2.34 -26.35 -19.84
CA LYS A 6 2.01 -25.50 -18.70
C LYS A 6 3.05 -25.76 -17.63
N ASP A 7 3.99 -24.83 -17.52
CA ASP A 7 4.96 -24.76 -16.44
C ASP A 7 4.20 -24.47 -15.15
N THR A 8 3.61 -25.51 -14.57
CA THR A 8 3.16 -25.57 -13.18
C THR A 8 4.39 -25.58 -12.30
N SER A 9 5.16 -24.48 -12.31
CA SER A 9 6.23 -24.31 -11.34
C SER A 9 5.60 -23.99 -9.99
N SER A 10 5.86 -24.90 -9.06
CA SER A 10 5.50 -24.82 -7.65
C SER A 10 6.12 -23.56 -7.03
N TYR A 11 5.38 -22.45 -7.00
CA TYR A 11 5.84 -21.22 -6.37
C TYR A 11 5.68 -21.31 -4.85
N SER A 12 6.81 -21.53 -4.18
CA SER A 12 6.94 -21.31 -2.73
C SER A 12 6.99 -19.81 -2.45
N PHE A 13 6.09 -19.34 -1.56
CA PHE A 13 6.07 -17.98 -1.02
C PHE A 13 7.41 -17.58 -0.33
N PHE A 14 8.30 -18.55 -0.10
CA PHE A 14 9.58 -18.40 0.60
C PHE A 14 10.82 -18.45 -0.30
N ARG A 15 10.69 -18.46 -1.64
CA ARG A 15 11.86 -18.35 -2.52
C ARG A 15 12.47 -16.94 -2.43
N LEU A 16 13.80 -16.85 -2.50
CA LEU A 16 14.52 -15.58 -2.58
C LEU A 16 13.99 -14.72 -3.75
N PRO A 17 13.90 -13.39 -3.61
CA PRO A 17 13.41 -12.50 -4.65
C PRO A 17 14.20 -12.68 -5.94
N ARG A 18 13.50 -12.82 -7.07
CA ARG A 18 14.15 -12.88 -8.39
C ARG A 18 14.85 -11.54 -8.69
N PRO A 19 16.03 -11.54 -9.30
CA PRO A 19 16.65 -10.31 -9.80
C PRO A 19 15.64 -9.52 -10.66
N GLY A 20 15.54 -8.21 -10.43
CA GLY A 20 14.60 -7.32 -11.13
C GLY A 20 13.16 -7.32 -10.62
N SER A 21 12.78 -8.22 -9.70
CA SER A 21 11.44 -8.25 -9.10
C SER A 21 11.18 -7.07 -8.15
N PRO A 22 9.91 -6.69 -7.90
CA PRO A 22 9.58 -5.61 -6.97
C PRO A 22 10.15 -5.80 -5.57
N GLN A 23 10.24 -7.06 -5.11
CA GLN A 23 10.75 -7.39 -3.79
C GLN A 23 12.27 -7.25 -3.72
N HIS A 24 12.97 -7.58 -4.81
CA HIS A 24 14.42 -7.36 -4.91
C HIS A 24 14.75 -5.86 -4.88
N LYS A 25 14.06 -5.05 -5.70
CA LYS A 25 14.20 -3.59 -5.70
C LYS A 25 13.92 -2.97 -4.33
N PHE A 26 12.95 -3.52 -3.60
CA PHE A 26 12.62 -3.07 -2.25
C PHE A 26 13.79 -3.27 -1.27
N ILE A 27 14.52 -4.38 -1.40
CA ILE A 27 15.68 -4.69 -0.55
C ILE A 27 16.86 -3.80 -0.97
N GLU A 28 17.15 -3.66 -2.26
CA GLU A 28 18.23 -2.78 -2.75
C GLU A 28 17.99 -1.32 -2.36
N SER A 29 16.73 -0.88 -2.38
CA SER A 29 16.32 0.48 -2.02
C SER A 29 16.01 0.64 -0.53
N PHE A 30 16.48 -0.24 0.36
CA PHE A 30 16.13 -0.23 1.78
C PHE A 30 16.36 1.11 2.49
N PRO A 31 17.47 1.86 2.26
CA PRO A 31 17.66 3.17 2.87
C PRO A 31 16.57 4.17 2.44
N ARG A 32 16.28 4.25 1.14
CA ARG A 32 15.20 5.11 0.59
C ARG A 32 13.85 4.70 1.17
N ASN A 33 13.58 3.39 1.22
CA ASN A 33 12.32 2.86 1.73
C ASN A 33 12.16 3.14 3.23
N SER A 34 13.25 3.11 4.00
CA SER A 34 13.27 3.47 5.41
C SER A 34 12.97 4.95 5.63
N CYS A 35 13.52 5.85 4.81
CA CYS A 35 13.21 7.28 4.86
C CYS A 35 11.72 7.55 4.58
N LEU A 36 11.15 6.91 3.55
CA LEU A 36 9.72 7.02 3.24
C LEU A 36 8.86 6.44 4.37
N ALA A 37 9.26 5.30 4.97
CA ALA A 37 8.57 4.72 6.10
C ALA A 37 8.59 5.66 7.34
N LEU A 38 9.73 6.30 7.61
CA LEU A 38 9.89 7.28 8.68
C LEU A 38 9.00 8.52 8.46
N ALA A 39 8.85 8.97 7.22
CA ALA A 39 7.96 10.09 6.87
C ALA A 39 6.48 9.81 7.22
N THR A 40 6.08 8.53 7.35
CA THR A 40 4.72 8.16 7.78
C THR A 40 4.47 8.37 9.27
N VAL A 41 5.53 8.46 10.10
CA VAL A 41 5.42 8.55 11.57
C VAL A 41 4.61 9.77 12.01
N PRO A 42 4.98 11.01 11.65
CA PRO A 42 4.25 12.21 12.08
C PRO A 42 2.80 12.24 11.54
N ALA A 43 2.63 11.80 10.30
CA ALA A 43 1.35 11.77 9.60
C ALA A 43 0.34 10.81 10.26
N GLU A 44 0.79 9.62 10.63
CA GLU A 44 -0.06 8.64 11.33
C GLU A 44 -0.36 9.11 12.78
N GLY A 45 0.61 9.71 13.47
CA GLY A 45 0.44 10.15 14.86
C GLY A 45 -0.64 11.24 14.94
N LEU A 46 -0.55 12.21 14.03
CA LEU A 46 -1.52 13.29 13.88
C LEU A 46 -2.91 12.76 13.51
N THR A 47 -2.98 11.75 12.63
CA THR A 47 -4.22 11.08 12.22
C THR A 47 -4.92 10.44 13.42
N LEU A 48 -4.20 9.63 14.20
CA LEU A 48 -4.77 8.91 15.34
C LEU A 48 -5.27 9.88 16.41
N ARG A 49 -4.50 10.92 16.74
CA ARG A 49 -4.88 11.90 17.77
C ARG A 49 -6.18 12.63 17.44
N ARG A 50 -6.35 13.03 16.18
CA ARG A 50 -7.58 13.70 15.72
C ARG A 50 -8.79 12.76 15.74
N ILE A 51 -8.60 11.50 15.33
CA ILE A 51 -9.66 10.48 15.38
C ILE A 51 -10.06 10.20 16.82
N PHE A 52 -9.09 9.96 17.72
CA PHE A 52 -9.36 9.67 19.12
C PHE A 52 -10.05 10.85 19.83
N PHE A 53 -9.65 12.09 19.55
CA PHE A 53 -10.34 13.27 20.07
C PHE A 53 -11.85 13.24 19.73
N CYS A 54 -12.19 12.96 18.47
CA CYS A 54 -13.59 12.92 18.03
C CYS A 54 -14.36 11.73 18.61
N LEU A 55 -13.68 10.60 18.83
CA LEU A 55 -14.27 9.40 19.44
C LEU A 55 -14.54 9.60 20.94
N GLU A 56 -13.64 10.31 21.63
CA GLU A 56 -13.75 10.64 23.06
C GLU A 56 -14.75 11.78 23.32
N ASN A 57 -15.02 12.61 22.32
CA ASN A 57 -15.95 13.74 22.40
C ASN A 57 -17.00 13.65 21.27
N PRO A 58 -17.98 12.73 21.35
CA PRO A 58 -18.98 12.56 20.29
C PRO A 58 -19.73 13.86 19.99
N GLY A 59 -19.82 14.23 18.71
CA GLY A 59 -20.47 15.48 18.27
C GLY A 59 -19.55 16.70 18.20
N SER A 60 -18.33 16.61 18.73
CA SER A 60 -17.31 17.64 18.53
C SER A 60 -16.74 17.58 17.11
N LYS A 61 -16.34 18.75 16.59
CA LYS A 61 -15.55 18.85 15.36
C LYS A 61 -14.11 18.45 15.62
N PRO A 62 -13.39 17.89 14.63
CA PRO A 62 -11.98 17.62 14.79
C PRO A 62 -11.22 18.93 15.05
N PRO A 63 -10.25 18.92 15.98
CA PRO A 63 -9.43 20.10 16.27
C PRO A 63 -8.66 20.51 15.01
N SER A 64 -8.09 21.70 14.95
CA SER A 64 -7.20 22.06 13.84
C SER A 64 -5.89 21.26 13.89
N TYR A 65 -5.19 21.13 12.75
CA TYR A 65 -3.92 20.41 12.72
C TYR A 65 -2.88 21.08 13.60
N TRP A 66 -2.88 22.41 13.61
CA TRP A 66 -1.99 23.22 14.41
C TRP A 66 -2.23 23.07 15.91
N GLU A 67 -3.50 23.11 16.36
CA GLU A 67 -3.84 22.84 17.77
C GLU A 67 -3.43 21.44 18.18
N THR A 68 -3.65 20.45 17.31
CA THR A 68 -3.23 19.07 17.60
C THR A 68 -1.71 18.99 17.79
N ILE A 69 -0.93 19.62 16.90
CA ILE A 69 0.54 19.66 16.98
C ILE A 69 1.00 20.38 18.26
N LYS A 70 0.38 21.50 18.62
CA LYS A 70 0.66 22.23 19.87
C LYS A 70 0.41 21.35 21.11
N ASN A 71 -0.70 20.62 21.12
CA ASN A 71 -1.09 19.78 22.27
C ASN A 71 -0.18 18.56 22.45
N ILE A 72 0.28 17.93 21.36
CA ILE A 72 1.14 16.74 21.43
C ILE A 72 2.63 17.08 21.54
N GLY A 73 3.03 18.25 21.06
CA GLY A 73 4.42 18.66 20.93
C GLY A 73 5.21 17.88 19.87
N PHE A 74 6.39 18.38 19.50
CA PHE A 74 7.24 17.76 18.47
C PHE A 74 7.66 16.33 18.84
N LYS A 75 7.96 16.07 20.12
CA LYS A 75 8.28 14.71 20.60
C LYS A 75 7.10 13.74 20.46
N GLY A 76 5.87 14.21 20.71
CA GLY A 76 4.67 13.39 20.55
C GLY A 76 4.33 13.09 19.09
N LEU A 77 4.74 13.95 18.16
CA LEU A 77 4.56 13.74 16.72
C LEU A 77 5.38 12.54 16.21
N PHE A 78 6.56 12.31 16.79
CA PHE A 78 7.44 11.19 16.44
C PHE A 78 7.29 9.99 17.39
N ALA A 79 6.11 9.79 17.97
CA ALA A 79 5.84 8.66 18.85
C ALA A 79 5.90 7.31 18.11
N GLY A 80 6.64 6.35 18.67
CA GLY A 80 6.75 4.99 18.15
C GLY A 80 7.36 4.87 16.74
N PRO A 81 8.50 5.52 16.45
CA PRO A 81 9.04 5.57 15.09
C PRO A 81 9.45 4.19 14.59
N GLY A 82 10.15 3.41 15.43
CA GLY A 82 10.57 2.04 15.09
C GLY A 82 9.39 1.12 14.78
N SER A 83 8.40 1.04 15.67
CA SER A 83 7.19 0.21 15.45
C SER A 83 6.43 0.60 14.19
N ARG A 84 6.36 1.90 13.88
CA ARG A 84 5.67 2.40 12.70
C ARG A 84 6.43 2.10 11.43
N MET A 85 7.74 2.33 11.43
CA MET A 85 8.61 2.00 10.30
C MET A 85 8.56 0.51 10.00
N SER A 86 8.69 -0.35 11.01
CA SER A 86 8.60 -1.80 10.83
C SER A 86 7.26 -2.23 10.24
N TYR A 87 6.14 -1.71 10.76
CA TYR A 87 4.82 -2.00 10.19
C TYR A 87 4.69 -1.50 8.74
N CYS A 88 5.19 -0.29 8.45
CA CYS A 88 5.12 0.30 7.12
C CYS A 88 5.96 -0.49 6.12
N LEU A 89 7.21 -0.81 6.45
CA LEU A 89 8.11 -1.58 5.60
C LEU A 89 7.58 -2.98 5.36
N PHE A 90 7.21 -3.69 6.42
CA PHE A 90 6.73 -5.07 6.31
C PHE A 90 5.38 -5.13 5.59
N GLY A 91 4.46 -4.21 5.89
CA GLY A 91 3.17 -4.13 5.20
C GLY A 91 3.29 -3.81 3.72
N ASN A 92 4.19 -2.91 3.33
CA ASN A 92 4.45 -2.62 1.91
C ASN A 92 5.17 -3.77 1.22
N PHE A 93 6.14 -4.43 1.88
CA PHE A 93 6.78 -5.63 1.35
C PHE A 93 5.77 -6.76 1.10
N THR A 94 4.86 -7.03 2.04
CA THR A 94 3.77 -7.99 1.83
C THR A 94 2.85 -7.59 0.68
N THR A 95 2.66 -6.29 0.44
CA THR A 95 1.93 -5.81 -0.74
C THR A 95 2.68 -6.20 -2.01
N LEU A 96 3.98 -5.91 -2.08
CA LEU A 96 4.83 -6.19 -3.23
C LEU A 96 4.92 -7.68 -3.56
N LEU A 97 4.88 -8.57 -2.55
CA LEU A 97 4.78 -10.03 -2.78
C LEU A 97 3.55 -10.43 -3.59
N GLY A 98 2.46 -9.67 -3.47
CA GLY A 98 1.22 -9.92 -4.20
C GLY A 98 1.02 -9.05 -5.44
N VAL A 99 1.92 -8.08 -5.70
CA VAL A 99 1.73 -7.13 -6.80
C VAL A 99 1.76 -7.80 -8.17
N ASP A 100 2.58 -8.84 -8.34
CA ASP A 100 2.67 -9.59 -9.59
C ASP A 100 1.34 -10.27 -9.96
N TYR A 101 0.43 -10.44 -8.99
CA TYR A 101 -0.91 -11.00 -9.17
C TYR A 101 -2.03 -9.94 -9.24
N PHE A 102 -1.72 -8.65 -9.12
CA PHE A 102 -2.69 -7.58 -9.42
C PHE A 102 -2.89 -7.53 -10.94
N GLY A 103 -4.00 -8.07 -11.42
CA GLY A 103 -4.46 -7.88 -12.79
C GLY A 103 -4.93 -9.13 -13.54
N SER A 104 -4.69 -10.36 -13.05
CA SER A 104 -5.22 -11.54 -13.76
C SER A 104 -6.60 -11.97 -13.26
N ASP A 105 -6.85 -12.06 -11.93
CA ASP A 105 -8.06 -12.79 -11.45
C ASP A 105 -8.64 -12.35 -10.09
N TYR A 106 -8.37 -11.14 -9.59
CA TYR A 106 -8.68 -10.72 -8.19
C TYR A 106 -8.05 -11.59 -7.07
N ARG A 107 -7.57 -12.79 -7.39
CA ARG A 107 -6.87 -13.73 -6.51
C ARG A 107 -5.65 -13.09 -5.87
N GLY A 108 -4.92 -12.26 -6.61
CA GLY A 108 -3.82 -11.46 -6.07
C GLY A 108 -4.25 -10.50 -4.96
N LEU A 109 -5.36 -9.78 -5.14
CA LEU A 109 -5.95 -8.91 -4.10
C LEU A 109 -6.27 -9.69 -2.83
N PHE A 110 -6.94 -10.82 -2.99
CA PHE A 110 -7.35 -11.65 -1.86
C PHE A 110 -6.16 -12.25 -1.13
N LEU A 111 -5.22 -12.89 -1.84
CA LEU A 111 -4.03 -13.51 -1.24
C LEU A 111 -3.14 -12.48 -0.53
N THR A 112 -2.93 -11.31 -1.14
CA THR A 112 -2.20 -10.20 -0.51
C THR A 112 -2.88 -9.75 0.77
N THR A 113 -4.22 -9.71 0.78
CA THR A 113 -5.00 -9.32 1.94
C THR A 113 -4.88 -10.34 3.08
N VAL A 114 -4.99 -11.63 2.77
CA VAL A 114 -4.80 -12.72 3.73
C VAL A 114 -3.38 -12.68 4.30
N ALA A 115 -2.36 -12.53 3.44
CA ALA A 115 -0.98 -12.41 3.87
C ALA A 115 -0.76 -11.19 4.77
N LYS A 116 -1.34 -10.02 4.42
CA LYS A 116 -1.30 -8.84 5.29
C LYS A 116 -2.04 -9.05 6.60
N ASN A 117 -3.06 -9.88 6.67
CA ASN A 117 -3.79 -10.11 7.93
C ASN A 117 -2.90 -10.77 8.99
N THR A 118 -1.90 -11.56 8.58
CA THR A 118 -0.92 -12.17 9.49
C THR A 118 -0.08 -11.14 10.26
N ILE A 119 0.05 -9.92 9.73
CA ILE A 119 0.85 -8.85 10.34
C ILE A 119 0.01 -7.90 11.23
N LEU A 120 -1.22 -8.30 11.58
CA LEU A 120 -2.08 -7.59 12.53
C LEU A 120 -1.36 -7.23 13.84
N PRO A 121 -0.55 -8.12 14.47
CA PRO A 121 0.17 -7.75 15.69
C PRO A 121 1.09 -6.53 15.51
N LEU A 122 1.81 -6.45 14.37
CA LEU A 122 2.68 -5.30 14.05
C LEU A 122 1.86 -4.01 13.89
N PHE A 123 0.68 -4.10 13.26
CA PHE A 123 -0.24 -2.97 13.16
C PHE A 123 -0.71 -2.47 14.53
N LEU A 124 -1.10 -3.39 15.42
CA LEU A 124 -1.57 -3.07 16.77
C LEU A 124 -0.45 -2.45 17.61
N VAL A 125 0.76 -3.01 17.58
CA VAL A 125 1.94 -2.43 18.22
C VAL A 125 2.20 -1.02 17.68
N SER A 126 2.21 -0.84 16.35
CA SER A 126 2.40 0.48 15.74
C SER A 126 1.38 1.49 16.27
N ASN A 127 0.09 1.16 16.30
CA ASN A 127 -0.94 2.09 16.77
C ASN A 127 -0.78 2.43 18.25
N ALA A 128 -0.54 1.43 19.11
CA ALA A 128 -0.35 1.61 20.55
C ALA A 128 0.84 2.52 20.86
N ARG A 129 1.97 2.30 20.19
CA ARG A 129 3.17 3.13 20.35
C ARG A 129 2.96 4.56 19.83
N GLN A 130 2.21 4.73 18.74
CA GLN A 130 1.88 6.05 18.18
C GLN A 130 0.96 6.91 19.07
N ILE A 131 0.19 6.28 19.97
CA ILE A 131 -0.58 7.00 20.99
C ILE A 131 0.17 7.14 22.33
N ASN A 132 1.48 6.87 22.36
CA ASN A 132 2.38 6.97 23.53
C ASN A 132 2.12 5.96 24.67
N LEU A 133 1.52 4.80 24.39
CA LEU A 133 1.50 3.72 25.40
C LEU A 133 2.93 3.23 25.66
N ASN A 134 3.26 2.88 26.90
CA ASN A 134 4.53 2.20 27.24
C ASN A 134 4.51 0.72 26.78
N TRP A 135 5.61 -0.03 26.92
CA TRP A 135 5.69 -1.41 26.41
C TRP A 135 4.74 -2.37 27.11
N ALA A 136 4.57 -2.26 28.43
CA ALA A 136 3.63 -3.08 29.18
C ALA A 136 2.18 -2.83 28.74
N GLN A 137 1.79 -1.55 28.62
CA GLN A 137 0.48 -1.15 28.11
C GLN A 137 0.27 -1.57 26.65
N THR A 138 1.32 -1.48 25.82
CA THR A 138 1.28 -1.92 24.43
C THR A 138 1.04 -3.41 24.33
N HIS A 139 1.75 -4.21 25.13
CA HIS A 139 1.56 -5.66 25.17
C HIS A 139 0.13 -6.01 25.59
N GLN A 140 -0.37 -5.39 26.67
CA GLN A 140 -1.74 -5.61 27.13
C GLN A 140 -2.78 -5.21 26.08
N PHE A 141 -2.58 -4.07 25.40
CA PHE A 141 -3.43 -3.63 24.30
C PHE A 141 -3.47 -4.65 23.15
N VAL A 142 -2.31 -5.18 22.74
CA VAL A 142 -2.21 -6.17 21.66
C VAL A 142 -2.90 -7.47 22.04
N VAL A 143 -2.62 -8.01 23.22
CA VAL A 143 -3.19 -9.28 23.70
C VAL A 143 -4.72 -9.20 23.84
N ASN A 144 -5.24 -8.05 24.27
CA ASN A 144 -6.68 -7.83 24.35
C ASN A 144 -7.32 -7.68 22.96
N SER A 145 -6.68 -6.93 22.07
CA SER A 145 -7.22 -6.62 20.75
C SER A 145 -7.16 -7.80 19.78
N ILE A 146 -6.14 -8.66 19.86
CA ILE A 146 -5.96 -9.78 18.93
C ILE A 146 -7.01 -10.89 19.13
N LYS A 147 -7.68 -10.91 20.28
CA LYS A 147 -8.77 -11.84 20.57
C LYS A 147 -10.11 -11.38 20.02
N ASP A 148 -10.21 -10.12 19.58
CA ASP A 148 -11.46 -9.53 19.10
C ASP A 148 -11.66 -9.81 17.59
N PRO A 149 -12.72 -10.56 17.21
CA PRO A 149 -13.01 -10.85 15.80
C PRO A 149 -13.31 -9.59 14.98
N VAL A 150 -13.78 -8.51 15.61
CA VAL A 150 -14.03 -7.22 14.96
C VAL A 150 -12.72 -6.58 14.52
N VAL A 151 -11.66 -6.71 15.32
CA VAL A 151 -10.32 -6.19 14.99
C VAL A 151 -9.73 -6.92 13.78
N HIS A 152 -9.84 -8.25 13.73
CA HIS A 152 -9.41 -9.04 12.57
C HIS A 152 -10.18 -8.69 11.30
N SER A 153 -11.51 -8.69 11.38
CA SER A 153 -12.38 -8.38 10.24
C SER A 153 -12.10 -6.97 9.72
N SER A 154 -11.98 -6.01 10.64
CA SER A 154 -11.62 -4.63 10.35
C SER A 154 -10.29 -4.50 9.61
N PHE A 155 -9.26 -5.17 10.09
CA PHE A 155 -7.94 -5.12 9.48
C PHE A 155 -7.91 -5.81 8.11
N PHE A 156 -8.62 -6.93 7.96
CA PHE A 156 -8.82 -7.60 6.69
C PHE A 156 -9.50 -6.68 5.67
N PHE A 157 -10.66 -6.11 6.00
CA PHE A 157 -11.39 -5.22 5.10
C PHE A 157 -10.58 -3.99 4.72
N ARG A 158 -9.84 -3.40 5.67
CA ARG A 158 -8.91 -2.31 5.37
C ARG A 158 -7.91 -2.70 4.29
N ASN A 159 -7.26 -3.86 4.45
CA ASN A 159 -6.23 -4.32 3.53
C ASN A 159 -6.83 -4.67 2.17
N LEU A 160 -8.00 -5.29 2.13
CA LEU A 160 -8.72 -5.61 0.90
C LEU A 160 -9.01 -4.34 0.10
N VAL A 161 -9.55 -3.35 0.79
CA VAL A 161 -9.92 -2.08 0.20
C VAL A 161 -8.69 -1.29 -0.25
N ALA A 162 -7.65 -1.20 0.59
CA ALA A 162 -6.40 -0.55 0.22
C ALA A 162 -5.75 -1.19 -1.01
N ASN A 163 -5.73 -2.53 -1.09
CA ASN A 163 -5.22 -3.24 -2.26
C ASN A 163 -6.11 -2.98 -3.49
N SER A 164 -7.43 -2.88 -3.32
CA SER A 164 -8.37 -2.56 -4.41
C SER A 164 -8.14 -1.17 -5.00
N CYS A 165 -7.69 -0.21 -4.19
CA CYS A 165 -7.32 1.13 -4.66
C CYS A 165 -6.03 1.15 -5.51
N LEU A 166 -5.16 0.13 -5.42
CA LEU A 166 -3.93 0.04 -6.21
C LEU A 166 -4.19 -0.35 -7.67
N LEU A 167 -5.21 -1.20 -7.90
CA LEU A 167 -5.46 -1.78 -9.21
C LEU A 167 -5.76 -0.71 -10.28
N PRO A 168 -6.69 0.26 -10.07
CA PRO A 168 -6.89 1.36 -11.01
C PRO A 168 -5.65 2.22 -11.21
N GLY A 169 -4.80 2.36 -10.18
CA GLY A 169 -3.54 3.09 -10.29
C GLY A 169 -2.52 2.39 -11.18
N PHE A 170 -2.37 1.07 -11.05
CA PHE A 170 -1.52 0.29 -11.97
C PHE A 170 -2.06 0.30 -13.39
N MET A 171 -3.38 0.16 -13.58
CA MET A 171 -4.01 0.28 -14.90
C MET A 171 -3.75 1.65 -15.54
N THR A 172 -3.90 2.74 -14.76
CA THR A 172 -3.63 4.10 -15.25
C THR A 172 -2.15 4.28 -15.60
N ARG A 173 -1.24 3.78 -14.77
CA ARG A 173 0.19 3.82 -15.06
C ARG A 173 0.52 3.06 -16.34
N ASP A 174 0.04 1.84 -16.47
CA ASP A 174 0.37 0.99 -17.62
C ASP A 174 -0.24 1.59 -18.91
N PHE A 175 -1.46 2.11 -18.85
CA PHE A 175 -2.08 2.86 -19.96
C PHE A 175 -1.27 4.09 -20.36
N LEU A 176 -0.91 4.95 -19.40
CA LEU A 176 -0.13 6.15 -19.67
C LEU A 176 1.24 5.81 -20.26
N TYR A 177 1.88 4.75 -19.77
CA TYR A 177 3.17 4.29 -20.27
C TYR A 177 3.09 3.89 -21.75
N GLN A 178 2.04 3.15 -22.13
CA GLN A 178 1.81 2.74 -23.50
C GLN A 178 1.48 3.93 -24.41
N THR A 179 0.66 4.88 -23.96
CA THR A 179 0.32 6.08 -24.75
C THR A 179 1.46 7.09 -24.89
N MET A 180 2.56 6.93 -24.14
CA MET A 180 3.75 7.79 -24.16
C MET A 180 4.95 7.10 -24.81
N ASP A 181 4.69 6.18 -25.74
CA ASP A 181 5.67 5.43 -26.52
C ASP A 181 6.71 4.67 -25.67
N GLU A 182 6.33 4.26 -24.45
CA GLU A 182 7.18 3.48 -23.52
C GLU A 182 8.53 4.13 -23.15
N SER A 183 8.74 5.39 -23.54
CA SER A 183 10.00 6.13 -23.38
C SER A 183 10.10 6.84 -22.02
N ASN A 184 8.96 7.19 -21.42
CA ASN A 184 8.87 7.91 -20.16
C ASN A 184 8.26 7.04 -19.07
N THR A 185 8.98 6.84 -17.96
CA THR A 185 8.49 6.05 -16.81
C THR A 185 8.00 6.91 -15.64
N ILE A 186 8.34 8.20 -15.60
CA ILE A 186 8.04 9.10 -14.48
C ILE A 186 6.58 9.58 -14.53
N ALA A 187 6.14 10.13 -15.67
CA ALA A 187 4.79 10.65 -15.80
C ALA A 187 3.71 9.56 -15.61
N PRO A 188 3.87 8.33 -16.16
CA PRO A 188 2.94 7.24 -15.89
C PRO A 188 2.92 6.82 -14.42
N ALA A 189 4.07 6.74 -13.77
CA ALA A 189 4.16 6.40 -12.35
C ALA A 189 3.45 7.43 -11.48
N LEU A 190 3.59 8.73 -11.79
CA LEU A 190 2.89 9.81 -11.12
C LEU A 190 1.37 9.73 -11.34
N GLY A 191 0.92 9.48 -12.57
CA GLY A 191 -0.50 9.31 -12.88
C GLY A 191 -1.15 8.17 -12.08
N GLY A 192 -0.52 6.99 -12.09
CA GLY A 192 -0.99 5.85 -11.30
C GLY A 192 -0.96 6.10 -9.78
N LEU A 193 0.05 6.82 -9.30
CA LEU A 193 0.15 7.24 -7.90
C LEU A 193 -0.99 8.17 -7.51
N VAL A 194 -1.33 9.18 -8.32
CA VAL A 194 -2.40 10.15 -8.02
C VAL A 194 -3.77 9.47 -7.93
N VAL A 195 -4.05 8.54 -8.85
CA VAL A 195 -5.29 7.74 -8.83
C VAL A 195 -5.37 6.90 -7.56
N SER A 196 -4.29 6.18 -7.24
CA SER A 196 -4.22 5.35 -6.02
C SER A 196 -4.34 6.19 -4.75
N LEU A 197 -3.69 7.36 -4.72
CA LEU A 197 -3.65 8.26 -3.57
C LEU A 197 -5.03 8.80 -3.25
N THR A 198 -5.77 9.23 -4.27
CA THR A 198 -7.11 9.81 -4.11
C THR A 198 -8.07 8.78 -3.54
N ALA A 199 -8.13 7.59 -4.15
CA ALA A 199 -9.00 6.50 -3.69
C ALA A 199 -8.60 6.01 -2.29
N SER A 200 -7.30 5.76 -2.06
CA SER A 200 -6.81 5.24 -0.78
C SER A 200 -6.98 6.25 0.36
N THR A 201 -6.75 7.55 0.12
CA THR A 201 -6.91 8.59 1.15
C THR A 201 -8.36 8.71 1.60
N LEU A 202 -9.31 8.78 0.65
CA LEU A 202 -10.73 8.92 0.97
C LEU A 202 -11.20 7.73 1.80
N MET A 203 -10.86 6.54 1.34
CA MET A 203 -11.34 5.31 1.93
C MET A 203 -10.67 5.01 3.27
N ASN A 204 -9.37 5.25 3.42
CA ASN A 204 -8.71 5.17 4.73
C ASN A 204 -9.24 6.23 5.70
N SER A 205 -9.60 7.43 5.24
CA SER A 205 -10.19 8.47 6.11
C SER A 205 -11.52 8.03 6.69
N PHE A 206 -12.33 7.33 5.89
CA PHE A 206 -13.61 6.78 6.32
C PHE A 206 -13.44 5.56 7.25
N LEU A 207 -12.52 4.64 6.92
CA LEU A 207 -12.38 3.37 7.63
C LEU A 207 -11.59 3.47 8.94
N LYS A 208 -10.65 4.41 9.06
CA LYS A 208 -9.74 4.49 10.21
C LYS A 208 -10.44 4.57 11.58
N PRO A 209 -11.55 5.33 11.76
CA PRO A 209 -12.31 5.35 13.01
C PRO A 209 -12.95 4.01 13.38
N MET A 210 -13.22 3.13 12.40
CA MET A 210 -13.85 1.83 12.62
C MET A 210 -12.97 0.85 13.43
N PHE A 211 -11.66 1.07 13.42
CA PHE A 211 -10.64 0.14 13.91
C PHE A 211 -10.30 0.29 15.39
N THR A 212 -11.04 1.12 16.11
CA THR A 212 -10.75 1.44 17.51
C THR A 212 -11.38 0.47 18.51
N GLY A 213 -12.32 -0.39 18.10
CA GLY A 213 -12.95 -1.49 18.87
C GLY A 213 -13.78 -1.08 20.10
N LYS A 214 -13.38 -0.01 20.78
CA LYS A 214 -13.88 0.50 22.06
C LYS A 214 -15.21 1.25 21.96
N TYR A 215 -15.51 1.84 20.81
CA TYR A 215 -16.64 2.74 20.63
C TYR A 215 -17.79 2.08 19.85
N THR A 216 -19.04 2.48 20.14
CA THR A 216 -20.21 1.95 19.43
C THR A 216 -20.15 2.25 17.93
N LEU A 217 -20.81 1.44 17.10
CA LEU A 217 -20.81 1.63 15.64
C LEU A 217 -21.34 3.02 15.24
N ARG A 218 -22.38 3.52 15.93
CA ARG A 218 -22.95 4.85 15.70
C ARG A 218 -21.92 5.96 15.89
N VAL A 219 -21.14 5.91 16.97
CA VAL A 219 -20.09 6.91 17.24
C VAL A 219 -18.99 6.82 16.18
N ARG A 220 -18.55 5.61 15.84
CA ARG A 220 -17.53 5.40 14.81
C ARG A 220 -17.96 5.95 13.44
N LEU A 221 -19.23 5.73 13.04
CA LEU A 221 -19.80 6.25 11.79
C LEU A 221 -19.89 7.78 11.79
N ALA A 222 -20.35 8.38 12.89
CA ALA A 222 -20.40 9.83 13.04
C ALA A 222 -19.01 10.47 12.93
N VAL A 223 -17.96 9.83 13.46
CA VAL A 223 -16.58 10.30 13.31
C VAL A 223 -16.06 10.09 11.88
N ALA A 224 -16.38 8.96 11.24
CA ALA A 224 -15.95 8.65 9.87
C ALA A 224 -16.45 9.67 8.84
N ILE A 225 -17.70 10.13 8.96
CA ILE A 225 -18.31 11.12 8.06
C ILE A 225 -17.62 12.48 8.15
N GLN A 226 -17.02 12.82 9.30
CA GLN A 226 -16.30 14.08 9.48
C GLN A 226 -14.93 14.12 8.77
N LEU A 227 -14.44 12.98 8.28
CA LEU A 227 -13.13 12.84 7.63
C LEU A 227 -11.99 13.56 8.40
N PRO A 228 -11.86 13.31 9.72
CA PRO A 228 -11.12 14.20 10.62
C PRO A 228 -9.64 14.30 10.30
N ALA A 229 -9.08 13.37 9.53
CA ALA A 229 -7.64 13.22 9.29
C ALA A 229 -7.23 13.23 7.80
N LYS A 230 -8.06 13.75 6.88
CA LYS A 230 -7.83 13.66 5.43
C LYS A 230 -6.42 14.11 4.99
N LEU A 231 -5.90 15.23 5.48
CA LEU A 231 -4.59 15.77 5.09
C LEU A 231 -3.42 14.95 5.63
N SER A 232 -3.47 14.57 6.91
CA SER A 232 -2.42 13.74 7.50
C SER A 232 -2.42 12.33 6.89
N LEU A 233 -3.60 11.81 6.52
CA LEU A 233 -3.72 10.56 5.80
C LEU A 233 -3.18 10.66 4.37
N SER A 234 -3.39 11.75 3.64
CA SER A 234 -2.83 11.88 2.28
C SER A 234 -1.30 11.86 2.29
N ILE A 235 -0.65 12.50 3.26
CA ILE A 235 0.82 12.47 3.40
C ILE A 235 1.29 11.02 3.66
N ARG A 236 0.61 10.31 4.57
CA ARG A 236 0.92 8.90 4.88
C ARG A 236 0.75 7.99 3.67
N GLU A 237 -0.36 8.16 2.94
CA GLU A 237 -0.66 7.38 1.75
C GLU A 237 0.33 7.68 0.63
N LEU A 238 0.69 8.95 0.43
CA LEU A 238 1.70 9.34 -0.56
C LEU A 238 3.04 8.64 -0.31
N ALA A 239 3.50 8.62 0.95
CA ALA A 239 4.73 7.90 1.31
C ALA A 239 4.61 6.38 1.11
N SER A 240 3.47 5.78 1.48
CA SER A 240 3.24 4.34 1.34
C SER A 240 3.10 3.91 -0.14
N LEU A 241 2.39 4.70 -0.94
CA LEU A 241 2.26 4.48 -2.38
C LEU A 241 3.58 4.77 -3.11
N GLY A 242 4.36 5.74 -2.64
CA GLY A 242 5.71 5.99 -3.12
C GLY A 242 6.63 4.76 -2.95
N LEU A 243 6.47 4.00 -1.85
CA LEU A 243 7.15 2.71 -1.68
C LEU A 243 6.69 1.68 -2.72
N ILE A 244 5.40 1.62 -3.03
CA ILE A 244 4.87 0.62 -3.96
C ILE A 244 5.23 0.97 -5.42
N PHE A 245 4.91 2.19 -5.86
CA PHE A 245 5.19 2.66 -7.22
C PHE A 245 6.69 2.83 -7.48
N GLY A 246 7.47 3.22 -6.48
CA GLY A 246 8.93 3.34 -6.60
C GLY A 246 9.66 2.00 -6.75
N ASN A 247 9.03 0.90 -6.35
CA ASN A 247 9.59 -0.45 -6.46
C ASN A 247 8.90 -1.30 -7.54
N THR A 248 7.95 -0.74 -8.30
CA THR A 248 7.24 -1.44 -9.39
C THR A 248 7.49 -0.74 -10.72
N SER A 249 7.47 -1.52 -11.80
CA SER A 249 7.68 -1.00 -13.16
C SER A 249 6.38 -1.10 -13.97
N PRO A 250 6.14 -0.16 -14.90
CA PRO A 250 5.02 -0.27 -15.83
C PRO A 250 5.17 -1.52 -16.70
N LYS A 251 4.04 -2.10 -17.12
CA LYS A 251 4.02 -3.25 -18.03
C LYS A 251 4.07 -2.77 -19.48
N LYS A 252 4.98 -3.35 -20.27
CA LYS A 252 5.05 -3.17 -21.73
C LYS A 252 3.92 -3.88 -22.45
N ASN A 253 3.56 -3.42 -23.64
CA ASN A 253 2.65 -4.16 -24.52
C ASN A 253 3.39 -5.30 -25.23
N LEU A 254 3.17 -6.53 -24.77
CA LEU A 254 3.75 -7.74 -25.40
C LEU A 254 3.22 -8.00 -26.82
N SER A 255 2.14 -7.34 -27.24
CA SER A 255 1.56 -7.50 -28.58
C SER A 255 2.38 -6.85 -29.70
N SER A 256 3.29 -5.92 -29.39
CA SER A 256 4.07 -5.21 -30.41
C SER A 256 5.42 -5.87 -30.72
N GLU A 257 6.03 -6.58 -29.76
CA GLU A 257 7.31 -7.28 -29.97
C GLU A 257 7.17 -8.56 -30.84
N ALA A 258 5.97 -9.13 -30.96
CA ALA A 258 5.72 -10.29 -31.82
C ALA A 258 5.64 -9.96 -33.32
N VAL A 259 5.52 -8.67 -33.69
CA VAL A 259 5.37 -8.24 -35.09
C VAL A 259 6.73 -7.95 -35.75
N GLU A 260 7.77 -7.59 -34.97
CA GLU A 260 9.10 -7.29 -35.53
C GLU A 260 9.97 -8.53 -35.81
N THR A 261 9.62 -9.71 -35.29
CA THR A 261 10.39 -10.96 -35.51
C THR A 261 9.91 -11.81 -36.69
N HIS A 262 8.88 -11.37 -37.43
CA HIS A 262 8.38 -12.05 -38.63
C HIS A 262 8.31 -11.13 -39.85
N ALA A 263 9.33 -10.32 -40.11
CA ALA A 263 9.58 -9.85 -41.47
C ALA A 263 10.29 -10.99 -42.23
N PRO A 264 9.66 -11.64 -43.23
CA PRO A 264 10.35 -12.62 -44.05
C PRO A 264 11.43 -11.89 -44.87
N GLU A 265 12.68 -12.33 -44.75
CA GLU A 265 13.74 -11.99 -45.66
C GLU A 265 13.26 -12.27 -47.09
N ALA A 266 12.99 -11.21 -47.85
CA ALA A 266 12.75 -11.29 -49.27
C ALA A 266 14.05 -11.78 -49.93
N ASN A 267 14.08 -13.08 -50.18
CA ASN A 267 15.17 -13.80 -50.82
C ASN A 267 15.40 -13.23 -52.24
N SER A 268 16.33 -12.28 -52.38
CA SER A 268 16.73 -11.72 -53.68
C SER A 268 17.88 -12.51 -54.28
N ASN A 269 17.63 -13.75 -54.70
CA ASN A 269 18.53 -14.45 -55.63
C ASN A 269 18.05 -14.22 -57.06
N ARG A 270 18.50 -13.11 -57.66
CA ARG A 270 18.61 -12.98 -59.12
C ARG A 270 20.05 -13.31 -59.51
N GLU A 271 20.33 -14.58 -59.74
CA GLU A 271 21.47 -14.96 -60.59
C GLU A 271 21.06 -14.76 -62.06
N PHE A 272 21.72 -13.82 -62.72
CA PHE A 272 21.75 -13.68 -64.16
C PHE A 272 22.73 -14.73 -64.70
N SER A 273 22.23 -15.73 -65.44
CA SER A 273 23.05 -16.59 -66.27
C SER A 273 22.92 -16.12 -67.73
N LYS A 274 24.04 -15.73 -68.33
CA LYS A 274 24.31 -15.80 -69.77
C LYS A 274 25.64 -16.50 -69.94
#